data_AF-A0A2D8RMH1-F1
#
_entry.id   AF-A0A2D8RMH1-F1
#
_cell.length_a   1.000
_cell.length_b   1.000
_cell.length_c   1.000
_cell.angle_alpha   90.00
_cell.angle_beta   90.00
_cell.angle_gamma   90.00
#
_symmetry.space_group_name_H-M   'P 1'
#
loop_
_entity.id
_entity.type
_entity.pdbx_description
1 polymer ?
#
loop_
_entity_poly.entity_id
_entity_poly.type
_entity_poly.pdbx_seq_one_letter_code
_entity_poly.pdbx_strand_id
1 'polypeptide(L)'
;MKTNTFITLSTATANIGVLVGLVFLIFELRQNSSIAKSQIRQERVSGLIEQFSGNARDAAIADLYWDVFLDAQFDLIDGTNRARLYQFEIARFHRLEDAYFQYKSGLIDYQPYRFSMERAANRLPLWEFLGIDVAIRNADLARDLDDLIESPEYHPSDWREKFIAWEKSRG
;
A
#
# COMPACT_ATOMS: atom_id res chain seq x y z
N MET A 1 16.55 18.17 62.48
CA MET A 1 17.13 17.27 61.45
C MET A 1 16.15 16.25 60.85
N LYS A 2 15.19 15.68 61.59
CA LYS A 2 14.28 14.63 61.07
C LYS A 2 13.33 15.07 59.94
N THR A 3 12.90 16.34 59.93
CA THR A 3 11.93 16.88 58.96
C THR A 3 12.50 17.01 57.54
N ASN A 4 13.77 17.43 57.39
CA ASN A 4 14.41 17.53 56.07
C ASN A 4 14.60 16.15 55.42
N THR A 5 14.99 15.14 56.18
CA THR A 5 15.14 13.77 55.68
C THR A 5 13.81 13.20 55.18
N PHE A 6 12.70 13.46 55.88
CA PHE A 6 11.38 13.01 55.46
C PHE A 6 10.91 13.69 54.16
N ILE A 7 11.12 15.00 54.01
CA ILE A 7 10.77 15.76 52.80
C ILE A 7 11.63 15.34 51.60
N THR A 8 12.92 15.10 51.81
CA THR A 8 13.81 14.60 50.76
C THR A 8 13.41 13.19 50.31
N LEU A 9 13.09 12.30 51.26
CA LEU A 9 12.66 10.94 50.95
C LEU A 9 11.32 10.93 50.22
N SER A 10 10.33 11.72 50.66
CA SER A 10 9.02 11.79 50.00
C SER A 10 9.11 12.36 48.58
N THR A 11 9.95 13.37 48.36
CA THR A 11 10.19 13.94 47.03
C THR A 11 10.92 12.96 46.12
N ALA A 12 11.91 12.23 46.64
CA ALA A 12 12.59 11.18 45.88
C ALA A 12 11.63 10.05 45.49
N THR A 13 10.76 9.60 46.39
CA THR A 13 9.74 8.59 46.09
C THR A 13 8.73 9.09 45.07
N ALA A 14 8.28 10.35 45.16
CA ALA A 14 7.37 10.95 44.18
C ALA A 14 8.01 11.01 42.78
N ASN A 15 9.26 11.45 42.66
CA ASN A 15 9.98 11.49 41.40
C ASN A 15 10.20 10.09 40.80
N ILE A 16 10.51 9.09 41.64
CA ILE A 16 10.59 7.69 41.20
C ILE A 16 9.21 7.21 40.69
N GLY A 17 8.12 7.56 41.39
CA GLY A 17 6.77 7.24 40.94
C GLY A 17 6.44 7.81 39.56
N VAL A 18 6.82 9.08 39.31
CA VAL A 18 6.66 9.72 37.99
C VAL A 18 7.49 9.01 36.93
N LEU A 19 8.75 8.68 37.22
CA LEU A 19 9.63 7.97 36.27
C LEU A 19 9.07 6.58 35.93
N VAL A 20 8.62 5.83 36.94
CA VAL A 20 7.98 4.53 36.73
C VAL A 20 6.72 4.70 35.88
N GLY A 21 5.87 5.70 36.18
CA GLY A 21 4.68 6.01 35.38
C GLY A 21 4.98 6.32 33.91
N LEU A 22 6.03 7.11 33.64
CA LEU A 22 6.48 7.40 32.27
C LEU A 22 6.99 6.16 31.55
N VAL A 23 7.74 5.28 32.24
CA VAL A 23 8.21 4.03 31.67
C VAL A 23 7.03 3.12 31.30
N PHE A 24 6.03 2.99 32.18
CA PHE A 24 4.80 2.24 31.90
C PHE A 24 4.05 2.82 30.69
N LEU A 25 3.88 4.15 30.63
CA LEU A 25 3.23 4.81 29.49
C LEU A 25 3.96 4.51 28.17
N ILE A 26 5.28 4.52 28.16
CA ILE A 26 6.07 4.17 26.96
C ILE A 26 5.80 2.72 26.54
N PHE A 27 5.74 1.78 27.48
CA PHE A 27 5.40 0.39 27.18
C PHE A 27 3.98 0.24 26.64
N GLU A 28 2.99 0.91 27.25
CA GLU A 28 1.59 0.91 26.79
C GLU A 28 1.46 1.48 25.38
N LEU A 29 2.11 2.61 25.10
CA LEU A 29 2.11 3.21 23.75
C LEU A 29 2.72 2.28 22.71
N ARG A 30 3.81 1.59 23.03
CA ARG A 30 4.44 0.60 22.15
C ARG A 30 3.52 -0.59 21.90
N GLN A 31 2.87 -1.10 22.94
CA GLN A 31 1.93 -2.20 22.83
C GLN A 31 0.72 -1.82 21.98
N ASN A 32 0.10 -0.67 22.25
CA ASN A 32 -1.02 -0.14 21.48
C ASN A 32 -0.66 0.05 20.00
N SER A 33 0.53 0.60 19.73
CA SER A 33 1.03 0.72 18.35
C SER A 33 1.18 -0.64 17.67
N SER A 34 1.75 -1.64 18.36
CA SER A 34 1.89 -2.98 17.82
C SER A 34 0.56 -3.68 17.53
N ILE A 35 -0.45 -3.45 18.37
CA ILE A 35 -1.82 -3.97 18.18
C ILE A 35 -2.45 -3.31 16.95
N ALA A 36 -2.39 -1.98 16.84
CA ALA A 36 -2.93 -1.24 15.71
C ALA A 36 -2.30 -1.69 14.38
N LYS A 37 -0.97 -1.83 14.33
CA LYS A 37 -0.27 -2.35 13.14
C LYS A 37 -0.71 -3.77 12.76
N SER A 38 -0.92 -4.64 13.76
CA SER A 38 -1.40 -5.99 13.52
C SER A 38 -2.84 -6.01 12.98
N GLN A 39 -3.73 -5.18 13.51
CA GLN A 39 -5.11 -5.05 13.04
C GLN A 39 -5.17 -4.57 11.59
N ILE A 40 -4.45 -3.49 11.26
CA ILE A 40 -4.35 -2.97 9.88
C ILE A 40 -3.83 -4.05 8.93
N ARG A 41 -2.79 -4.78 9.35
CA ARG A 41 -2.26 -5.89 8.55
C ARG A 41 -3.31 -6.98 8.31
N GLN A 42 -4.07 -7.34 9.34
CA GLN A 42 -5.12 -8.36 9.24
C GLN A 42 -6.25 -7.90 8.31
N GLU A 43 -6.74 -6.67 8.46
CA GLU A 43 -7.79 -6.09 7.61
C GLU A 43 -7.36 -6.08 6.14
N ARG A 44 -6.15 -5.62 5.85
CA ARG A 44 -5.61 -5.62 4.47
C ARG A 44 -5.50 -7.02 3.88
N VAL A 45 -5.03 -8.00 4.66
CA VAL A 45 -4.93 -9.39 4.20
C VAL A 45 -6.31 -9.98 3.95
N SER A 46 -7.27 -9.76 4.85
CA SER A 46 -8.66 -10.21 4.67
C SER A 46 -9.30 -9.59 3.43
N GLY A 47 -9.17 -8.28 3.23
CA GLY A 47 -9.67 -7.60 2.04
C GLY A 47 -9.05 -8.11 0.74
N LEU A 48 -7.76 -8.46 0.76
CA LEU A 48 -7.10 -9.09 -0.39
C LEU A 48 -7.62 -10.49 -0.69
N ILE A 49 -7.81 -11.31 0.36
CA ILE A 49 -8.37 -12.65 0.22
C ILE A 49 -9.78 -12.57 -0.35
N GLU A 50 -10.61 -11.66 0.16
CA GLU A 50 -11.97 -11.44 -0.33
C GLU A 50 -11.98 -11.00 -1.79
N GLN A 51 -11.17 -10.00 -2.16
CA GLN A 51 -11.03 -9.53 -3.54
C GLN A 51 -10.61 -10.67 -4.47
N PHE A 52 -9.52 -11.39 -4.16
CA PHE A 52 -9.05 -12.48 -5.01
C PHE A 52 -10.04 -13.64 -5.08
N SER A 53 -10.70 -13.98 -3.97
CA SER A 53 -11.73 -15.02 -3.96
C SER A 53 -12.95 -14.62 -4.79
N GLY A 54 -13.34 -13.34 -4.75
CA GLY A 54 -14.40 -12.79 -5.58
C GLY A 54 -14.06 -12.91 -7.07
N ASN A 55 -12.86 -12.47 -7.45
CA ASN A 55 -12.40 -12.56 -8.85
C ASN A 55 -12.29 -14.01 -9.33
N ALA A 56 -11.79 -14.92 -8.50
CA ALA A 56 -11.65 -16.33 -8.85
C ALA A 56 -13.01 -17.03 -9.04
N ARG A 57 -14.11 -16.49 -8.49
CA ARG A 57 -15.47 -17.01 -8.65
C ARG A 57 -16.19 -16.46 -9.88
N ASP A 58 -15.70 -15.37 -10.46
CA ASP A 58 -16.23 -14.79 -11.69
C ASP A 58 -15.36 -15.24 -12.87
N ALA A 59 -15.85 -16.23 -13.62
CA ALA A 59 -15.14 -16.78 -14.77
C ALA A 59 -14.78 -15.70 -15.80
N ALA A 60 -15.65 -14.73 -16.05
CA ALA A 60 -15.40 -13.70 -17.06
C ALA A 60 -14.24 -12.76 -16.65
N ILE A 61 -14.12 -12.45 -15.36
CA ILE A 61 -13.00 -11.66 -14.84
C ILE A 61 -11.73 -12.50 -14.71
N ALA A 62 -11.85 -13.75 -14.27
CA ALA A 62 -10.72 -14.67 -14.13
C ALA A 62 -10.04 -14.94 -15.48
N ASP A 63 -10.82 -15.29 -16.50
CA ASP A 63 -10.32 -15.57 -17.85
C ASP A 63 -9.72 -14.31 -18.48
N LEU A 64 -10.43 -13.17 -18.42
CA LEU A 64 -9.92 -11.91 -18.94
C LEU A 64 -8.61 -11.50 -18.25
N TYR A 65 -8.51 -11.70 -16.92
CA TYR A 65 -7.29 -11.41 -16.18
C TYR A 65 -6.15 -12.33 -16.63
N TRP A 66 -6.41 -13.62 -16.80
CA TRP A 66 -5.42 -14.57 -17.29
C TRP A 66 -4.91 -14.17 -18.68
N ASP A 67 -5.81 -13.98 -19.63
CA ASP A 67 -5.48 -13.69 -21.03
C ASP A 67 -4.68 -12.39 -21.16
N VAL A 68 -5.09 -11.34 -20.44
CA VAL A 68 -4.44 -10.03 -20.52
C VAL A 68 -3.12 -9.99 -19.75
N PHE A 69 -3.07 -10.59 -18.55
CA PHE A 69 -1.92 -10.39 -17.67
C PHE A 69 -0.89 -11.50 -17.70
N LEU A 70 -1.25 -12.72 -18.08
CA LEU A 70 -0.30 -13.82 -18.23
C LEU A 70 0.02 -14.08 -19.71
N ASP A 71 -1.00 -14.13 -20.56
CA ASP A 71 -0.82 -14.44 -21.99
C ASP A 71 -0.61 -13.20 -22.88
N ALA A 72 -0.69 -12.01 -22.29
CA ALA A 72 -0.47 -10.72 -22.97
C ALA A 72 -1.38 -10.49 -24.19
N GLN A 73 -2.61 -11.02 -24.17
CA GLN A 73 -3.63 -10.83 -25.21
C GLN A 73 -4.30 -9.47 -25.08
N PHE A 74 -3.55 -8.40 -25.35
CA PHE A 74 -4.01 -7.02 -25.10
C PHE A 74 -5.14 -6.55 -26.01
N ASP A 75 -5.32 -7.17 -27.17
CA ASP A 75 -6.43 -6.88 -28.08
C ASP A 75 -7.81 -7.16 -27.45
N LEU A 76 -7.84 -7.97 -26.38
CA LEU A 76 -9.05 -8.22 -25.59
C LEU A 76 -9.47 -7.01 -24.74
N ILE A 77 -8.61 -6.00 -24.57
CA ILE A 77 -8.88 -4.79 -23.78
C ILE A 77 -9.66 -3.78 -24.65
N ASP A 78 -10.87 -4.16 -25.04
CA ASP A 78 -11.79 -3.32 -25.79
C ASP A 78 -13.24 -3.47 -25.28
N GLY A 79 -14.12 -2.54 -25.65
CA GLY A 79 -15.54 -2.54 -25.32
C GLY A 79 -15.82 -2.84 -23.84
N THR A 80 -16.65 -3.86 -23.59
CA THR A 80 -17.04 -4.27 -22.22
C THR A 80 -15.87 -4.80 -21.39
N ASN A 81 -14.86 -5.41 -22.01
CA ASN A 81 -13.69 -5.91 -21.29
C ASN A 81 -12.83 -4.76 -20.76
N ARG A 82 -12.71 -3.67 -21.52
CA ARG A 82 -12.07 -2.44 -21.05
C ARG A 82 -12.79 -1.88 -19.82
N ALA A 83 -14.12 -1.86 -19.82
CA ALA A 83 -14.90 -1.40 -18.66
C ALA A 83 -14.73 -2.33 -17.44
N ARG A 84 -14.69 -3.65 -17.63
CA ARG A 84 -14.42 -4.63 -16.56
C ARG A 84 -13.03 -4.43 -15.95
N LEU A 85 -12.00 -4.30 -16.80
CA LEU A 85 -10.64 -4.04 -16.36
C LEU A 85 -10.50 -2.68 -15.67
N TYR A 86 -11.19 -1.65 -16.15
CA TYR A 86 -11.25 -0.36 -15.46
C TYR A 86 -11.76 -0.51 -14.02
N GLN A 87 -12.89 -1.20 -13.81
CA GLN A 87 -13.44 -1.43 -12.47
C GLN A 87 -12.48 -2.21 -11.56
N PHE A 88 -11.79 -3.19 -12.13
CA PHE A 88 -10.80 -3.98 -11.39
C PHE A 88 -9.56 -3.15 -11.03
N GLU A 89 -9.03 -2.38 -11.97
CA GLU A 89 -7.80 -1.60 -11.78
C GLU A 89 -8.04 -0.34 -10.94
N ILE A 90 -9.22 0.29 -10.99
CA ILE A 90 -9.53 1.43 -10.09
C ILE A 90 -9.61 0.98 -8.62
N ALA A 91 -10.12 -0.22 -8.34
CA ALA A 91 -10.10 -0.79 -6.99
C ALA A 91 -8.67 -1.06 -6.51
N ARG A 92 -7.79 -1.52 -7.42
CA ARG A 92 -6.36 -1.67 -7.12
C ARG A 92 -5.66 -0.35 -6.86
N PHE A 93 -6.01 0.70 -7.61
CA PHE A 93 -5.51 2.05 -7.39
C PHE A 93 -5.88 2.56 -5.99
N HIS A 94 -7.12 2.44 -5.55
CA HIS A 94 -7.51 2.85 -4.19
C HIS A 94 -6.76 2.09 -3.10
N ARG A 95 -6.47 0.81 -3.31
CA ARG A 95 -5.63 0.04 -2.40
C ARG A 95 -4.18 0.54 -2.35
N LEU A 96 -3.65 1.05 -3.46
CA LEU A 96 -2.34 1.72 -3.48
C LEU A 96 -2.38 3.02 -2.67
N GLU A 97 -3.42 3.84 -2.84
CA GLU A 97 -3.59 5.08 -2.07
C GLU A 97 -3.62 4.80 -0.56
N ASP A 98 -4.36 3.77 -0.14
CA ASP A 98 -4.41 3.33 1.25
C ASP A 98 -3.03 2.87 1.75
N ALA A 99 -2.32 2.04 0.98
CA ALA A 99 -0.96 1.61 1.33
C ALA A 99 0.02 2.80 1.43
N TYR A 100 -0.08 3.77 0.52
CA TYR A 100 0.70 5.00 0.54
C TYR A 100 0.42 5.83 1.79
N PHE A 101 -0.85 6.06 2.11
CA PHE A 101 -1.27 6.78 3.32
C PHE A 101 -0.77 6.10 4.59
N GLN A 102 -0.93 4.78 4.70
CA GLN A 102 -0.47 4.00 5.85
C GLN A 102 1.06 4.06 6.00
N TYR A 103 1.81 4.05 4.89
CA TYR A 103 3.26 4.15 4.92
C TYR A 103 3.72 5.52 5.41
N LYS A 104 3.18 6.61 4.83
CA LYS A 104 3.50 7.98 5.25
C LYS A 104 3.10 8.24 6.71
N SER A 105 2.11 7.52 7.23
CA SER A 105 1.68 7.56 8.63
C SER A 105 2.49 6.66 9.58
N GLY A 106 3.47 5.89 9.07
CA GLY A 106 4.30 4.98 9.88
C GLY A 106 3.57 3.70 10.35
N LEU A 107 2.41 3.40 9.77
CA LEU A 107 1.56 2.26 10.11
C LEU A 107 1.99 0.96 9.41
N ILE A 108 2.67 1.08 8.27
CA ILE A 108 3.26 -0.07 7.57
C ILE A 108 4.75 0.16 7.31
N ASP A 109 5.50 -0.93 7.29
CA ASP A 109 6.93 -0.89 7.00
C ASP A 109 7.19 -0.63 5.51
N TYR A 110 8.42 -0.23 5.19
CA TYR A 110 8.84 0.08 3.83
C TYR A 110 8.66 -1.09 2.86
N GLN A 111 8.92 -2.34 3.28
CA GLN A 111 8.88 -3.49 2.36
C GLN A 111 7.47 -3.78 1.77
N PRO A 112 6.39 -3.89 2.58
CA PRO A 112 5.04 -3.99 2.02
C PRO A 112 4.62 -2.81 1.15
N TYR A 113 5.05 -1.60 1.51
CA TYR A 113 4.80 -0.39 0.73
C TYR A 113 5.52 -0.45 -0.63
N ARG A 114 6.82 -0.74 -0.61
CA ARG A 114 7.69 -0.92 -1.79
C ARG A 114 7.08 -1.91 -2.77
N PHE A 115 6.65 -3.07 -2.30
CA PHE A 115 5.99 -4.07 -3.13
C PHE A 115 4.72 -3.52 -3.82
N SER A 116 3.94 -2.70 -3.12
CA SER A 116 2.72 -2.09 -3.67
C SER A 116 3.07 -1.05 -4.75
N MET A 117 4.13 -0.26 -4.53
CA MET A 117 4.66 0.70 -5.49
C MET A 117 5.21 0.01 -6.76
N GLU A 118 5.95 -1.10 -6.63
CA GLU A 118 6.44 -1.85 -7.81
C GLU A 118 5.31 -2.38 -8.68
N ARG A 119 4.26 -2.90 -8.04
CA ARG A 119 3.06 -3.38 -8.73
C ARG A 119 2.37 -2.24 -9.48
N ALA A 120 2.28 -1.07 -8.85
CA ALA A 120 1.69 0.13 -9.44
C ALA A 120 2.53 0.65 -10.61
N ALA A 121 3.85 0.78 -10.45
CA ALA A 121 4.77 1.20 -11.52
C ALA A 121 4.67 0.30 -12.77
N ASN A 122 4.48 -1.01 -12.57
CA ASN A 122 4.25 -1.96 -13.66
C ASN A 122 2.87 -1.84 -14.31
N ARG A 123 1.88 -1.28 -13.61
CA ARG A 123 0.51 -1.08 -14.08
C ARG A 123 0.26 0.32 -14.62
N LEU A 124 1.17 1.26 -14.39
CA LEU A 124 1.02 2.67 -14.78
C LEU A 124 0.63 2.86 -16.25
N PRO A 125 1.28 2.20 -17.25
CA PRO A 125 0.87 2.35 -18.65
C PRO A 125 -0.58 1.90 -18.91
N LEU A 126 -1.03 0.82 -18.25
CA LEU A 126 -2.42 0.37 -18.36
C LEU A 126 -3.38 1.35 -17.68
N TRP A 127 -3.00 1.92 -16.54
CA TRP A 127 -3.81 2.92 -15.86
C TRP A 127 -3.99 4.16 -16.72
N GLU A 128 -2.92 4.65 -17.36
CA GLU A 128 -2.98 5.74 -18.34
C GLU A 128 -3.91 5.37 -19.51
N PHE A 129 -3.73 4.18 -20.10
CA PHE A 129 -4.61 3.66 -21.17
C PHE A 129 -6.09 3.58 -20.75
N LEU A 130 -6.36 3.25 -19.48
CA LEU A 130 -7.71 3.17 -18.91
C LEU A 130 -8.25 4.53 -18.43
N GLY A 131 -7.47 5.61 -18.48
CA GLY A 131 -7.85 6.94 -18.00
C GLY A 131 -7.81 7.10 -16.47
N ILE A 132 -7.05 6.25 -15.78
CA ILE A 132 -6.77 6.34 -14.34
C ILE A 132 -5.50 7.16 -14.16
N ASP A 133 -5.65 8.49 -14.10
CA ASP A 133 -4.53 9.41 -13.91
C ASP A 133 -4.15 9.50 -12.43
N VAL A 134 -2.94 9.04 -12.10
CA VAL A 134 -2.41 9.07 -10.72
C VAL A 134 -2.07 10.48 -10.28
N ALA A 135 -1.52 11.31 -11.16
CA ALA A 135 -1.09 12.67 -10.83
C ALA A 135 -2.27 13.59 -10.51
N ILE A 136 -3.38 13.44 -11.23
CA ILE A 136 -4.63 14.17 -10.94
C ILE A 136 -5.20 13.77 -9.56
N ARG A 137 -5.10 12.49 -9.21
CA ARG A 137 -5.70 11.94 -7.99
C ARG A 137 -4.83 12.17 -6.75
N ASN A 138 -3.53 11.99 -6.88
CA ASN A 138 -2.56 12.12 -5.80
C ASN A 138 -1.17 12.45 -6.37
N ALA A 139 -0.85 13.74 -6.45
CA ALA A 139 0.39 14.24 -7.03
C ALA A 139 1.66 13.79 -6.29
N ASP A 140 1.60 13.60 -4.97
CA ASP A 140 2.77 13.12 -4.22
C ASP A 140 3.01 11.62 -4.45
N LEU A 141 1.95 10.82 -4.52
CA LEU A 141 2.06 9.41 -4.92
C LEU A 141 2.61 9.27 -6.35
N ALA A 142 2.16 10.12 -7.28
CA ALA A 142 2.70 10.15 -8.64
C ALA A 142 4.20 10.44 -8.65
N ARG A 143 4.65 11.46 -7.91
CA ARG A 143 6.07 11.78 -7.79
C ARG A 143 6.88 10.63 -7.20
N ASP A 144 6.40 10.01 -6.12
CA ASP A 144 7.07 8.87 -5.50
C ASP A 144 7.11 7.63 -6.44
N LEU A 145 6.13 7.49 -7.35
CA LEU A 145 6.15 6.46 -8.40
C LEU A 145 7.18 6.76 -9.49
N ASP A 146 7.28 8.02 -9.91
CA ASP A 146 8.27 8.46 -10.90
C ASP A 146 9.69 8.28 -10.36
N ASP A 147 9.95 8.74 -9.13
CA ASP A 147 11.23 8.55 -8.43
C ASP A 147 11.61 7.06 -8.34
N LEU A 148 10.60 6.20 -8.14
CA LEU A 148 10.81 4.76 -8.15
C LEU A 148 11.16 4.26 -9.56
N ILE A 149 10.42 4.65 -10.59
CA ILE A 149 10.63 4.17 -11.96
C ILE A 149 12.02 4.57 -12.47
N GLU A 150 12.52 5.74 -12.06
CA GLU A 150 13.86 6.24 -12.38
C GLU A 150 14.97 5.60 -11.54
N SER A 151 14.63 4.91 -10.44
CA SER A 151 15.60 4.27 -9.56
C SER A 151 16.28 3.06 -10.23
N PRO A 152 17.60 2.88 -10.03
CA PRO A 152 18.31 1.70 -10.53
C PRO A 152 17.85 0.38 -9.87
N GLU A 153 17.14 0.46 -8.74
CA GLU A 153 16.57 -0.71 -8.05
C GLU A 153 15.24 -1.16 -8.64
N TYR A 154 14.64 -0.38 -9.53
CA TYR A 154 13.41 -0.78 -10.20
C TYR A 154 13.73 -1.61 -11.45
N HIS A 155 13.09 -2.77 -11.52
CA HIS A 155 13.16 -3.64 -12.68
C HIS A 155 11.75 -3.78 -13.26
N PRO A 156 11.46 -3.20 -14.44
CA PRO A 156 10.16 -3.34 -15.06
C PRO A 156 9.91 -4.80 -15.42
N SER A 157 8.66 -5.23 -15.27
CA SER A 157 8.24 -6.56 -15.68
C SER A 157 8.15 -6.65 -17.21
N ASP A 158 8.42 -7.83 -17.76
CA ASP A 158 8.23 -8.12 -19.19
C ASP A 158 6.83 -7.75 -19.68
N TRP A 159 5.82 -7.91 -18.83
CA TRP A 159 4.45 -7.56 -19.14
C TRP A 159 4.29 -6.06 -19.44
N ARG A 160 4.91 -5.19 -18.63
CA ARG A 160 4.85 -3.73 -18.79
C ARG A 160 5.43 -3.33 -20.14
N GLU A 161 6.61 -3.87 -20.48
CA GLU A 161 7.29 -3.57 -21.73
C GLU A 161 6.48 -4.05 -22.95
N LYS A 162 5.91 -5.26 -22.87
CA LYS A 162 5.00 -5.80 -23.91
C LYS A 162 3.77 -4.91 -24.10
N PHE A 163 3.16 -4.44 -23.01
CA PHE A 163 1.98 -3.58 -23.08
C PHE A 163 2.31 -2.23 -23.75
N ILE A 164 3.39 -1.57 -23.35
CA ILE A 164 3.86 -0.31 -23.96
C ILE A 164 4.12 -0.50 -25.47
N ALA A 165 4.77 -1.60 -25.85
CA ALA A 165 5.04 -1.90 -27.25
C ALA A 165 3.75 -2.12 -28.06
N TRP A 166 2.80 -2.85 -27.49
CA TRP A 166 1.49 -3.06 -28.11
C TRP A 166 0.71 -1.77 -28.26
N GLU A 167 0.64 -0.93 -27.23
CA GLU A 167 -0.07 0.35 -27.28
C GLU A 167 0.51 1.26 -28.38
N LYS A 168 1.84 1.35 -28.48
CA LYS A 168 2.53 2.08 -29.55
C LYS A 168 2.26 1.53 -30.95
N SER A 169 1.99 0.22 -31.09
CA SER A 169 1.68 -0.39 -32.38
C SER A 169 0.27 -0.07 -32.89
N ARG A 170 -0.61 0.49 -32.04
CA ARG A 170 -1.98 0.87 -32.38
C ARG A 170 -2.12 2.31 -32.87
N GLY A 171 -1.10 3.15 -32.68
CA GLY A 171 -1.04 4.55 -33.12
C GLY A 171 -0.33 4.72 -34.44
#